data_AF-A0A536W5L7-F1
#
_entry.id   AF-A0A536W5L7-F1
#
_cell.length_a   1.000
_cell.length_b   1.000
_cell.length_c   1.000
_cell.angle_alpha   90.00
_cell.angle_beta   90.00
_cell.angle_gamma   90.00
#
_symmetry.space_group_name_H-M   'P 1'
#
loop_
_entity.id
_entity.type
_entity.pdbx_description
1 polymer ?
#
loop_
_entity_poly.entity_id
_entity_poly.type
_entity_poly.pdbx_seq_one_letter_code
_entity_poly.pdbx_strand_id
1 'polypeptide(L)'
;MKSTVAPRINSTTLSNARPLVHLDVHSTETKEWLNRNMAERGITNPSKRLAIRRRMKHSYVNPRPIEELGFDKVLRQIGIYSMTADPASLLMWSHYADAHKGICVEFSTGLWPFNLAWKVIYSNEYPVVDRVKDKAFDSINKSLLTKAPSWEYEQEWRLIM
;
A
#
# COMPACT_ATOMS: atom_id res chain seq x y z
N MET A 1 -7.11 14.66 27.56
CA MET A 1 -7.30 13.55 26.60
C MET A 1 -8.07 14.09 25.39
N LYS A 2 -7.41 14.32 24.25
CA LYS A 2 -8.10 14.70 23.01
C LYS A 2 -8.33 13.43 22.20
N SER A 3 -9.61 13.10 22.01
CA SER A 3 -10.09 11.99 21.19
C SER A 3 -9.63 12.17 19.75
N THR A 4 -8.78 11.26 19.27
CA THR A 4 -8.43 11.10 17.86
C THR A 4 -9.61 10.41 17.19
N VAL A 5 -10.50 11.19 16.57
CA VAL A 5 -11.59 10.64 15.77
C VAL A 5 -10.97 10.08 14.49
N ALA A 6 -10.91 8.75 14.39
CA ALA A 6 -10.59 8.07 13.14
C ALA A 6 -11.58 8.54 12.05
N PRO A 7 -11.13 8.88 10.85
CA PRO A 7 -12.02 9.35 9.80
C PRO A 7 -13.05 8.27 9.45
N ARG A 8 -14.33 8.66 9.34
CA ARG A 8 -15.41 7.76 8.91
C ARG A 8 -15.13 7.33 7.46
N ILE A 9 -14.87 6.04 7.28
CA ILE A 9 -14.66 5.42 5.98
C ILE A 9 -16.04 5.22 5.34
N ASN A 10 -16.29 5.85 4.18
CA ASN A 10 -17.53 5.65 3.41
C ASN A 10 -17.45 4.33 2.63
N SER A 11 -18.59 3.66 2.43
CA SER A 11 -18.70 2.36 1.77
C SER A 11 -18.20 2.32 0.31
N THR A 12 -18.08 3.47 -0.36
CA THR A 12 -17.66 3.57 -1.76
C THR A 12 -16.16 3.35 -1.97
N THR A 13 -15.32 3.54 -0.94
CA THR A 13 -13.86 3.29 -1.02
C THR A 13 -13.47 1.82 -0.91
N LEU A 14 -14.41 0.91 -0.65
CA LEU A 14 -14.13 -0.53 -0.54
C LEU A 14 -13.89 -1.22 -1.89
N SER A 15 -14.20 -0.57 -3.01
CA SER A 15 -14.00 -1.14 -4.36
C SER A 15 -12.55 -1.09 -4.84
N ASN A 16 -11.74 -0.15 -4.33
CA ASN A 16 -10.31 -0.08 -4.60
C ASN A 16 -9.58 -0.55 -3.34
N ALA A 17 -9.20 -1.83 -3.31
CA ALA A 17 -8.49 -2.51 -2.22
C ALA A 17 -7.04 -2.02 -1.99
N ARG A 18 -6.82 -0.70 -2.01
CA ARG A 18 -5.52 -0.06 -1.79
C ARG A 18 -5.51 0.68 -0.46
N PRO A 19 -4.38 0.66 0.29
CA PRO A 19 -4.29 1.32 1.58
C PRO A 19 -4.70 2.77 1.51
N LEU A 20 -5.24 3.29 2.60
CA LEU A 20 -5.36 4.72 2.77
C LEU A 20 -4.01 5.31 3.14
N VAL A 21 -3.76 6.53 2.68
CA VAL A 21 -2.59 7.30 3.09
C VAL A 21 -2.98 8.21 4.24
N HIS A 22 -2.39 7.96 5.40
CA HIS A 22 -2.56 8.79 6.58
C HIS A 22 -1.38 9.73 6.77
N LEU A 23 -1.66 10.92 7.27
CA LEU A 23 -0.67 11.94 7.54
C LEU A 23 -1.20 12.89 8.62
N ASP A 24 -0.80 12.71 9.87
CA ASP A 24 -1.23 13.61 10.95
C ASP A 24 -0.54 14.98 10.83
N VAL A 25 -1.22 15.98 10.27
CA VAL A 25 -0.66 17.33 10.04
C VAL A 25 -0.52 18.14 11.34
N HIS A 26 -1.13 17.69 12.44
CA HIS A 26 -1.08 18.40 13.72
C HIS A 26 0.10 17.98 14.58
N SER A 27 0.65 16.77 14.37
CA SER A 27 1.80 16.27 15.11
C SER A 27 3.03 17.17 14.94
N THR A 28 3.85 17.24 15.98
CA THR A 28 5.16 17.91 15.95
C THR A 28 6.08 17.25 14.93
N GLU A 29 6.07 15.92 14.88
CA GLU A 29 6.87 15.11 13.97
C GLU A 29 6.58 15.44 12.49
N THR A 30 5.31 15.58 12.09
CA THR A 30 4.95 15.95 10.71
C THR A 30 5.38 17.36 10.36
N LYS A 31 5.32 18.30 11.30
CA LYS A 31 5.78 19.69 11.09
C LYS A 31 7.29 19.73 10.88
N GLU A 32 8.04 18.97 11.68
CA GLU A 32 9.49 18.84 11.53
C GLU A 32 9.87 18.17 10.22
N TRP A 33 9.25 17.01 9.92
CA TRP A 33 9.43 16.29 8.67
C TRP A 33 9.18 17.18 7.45
N LEU A 34 8.10 17.98 7.49
CA LEU A 34 7.73 18.90 6.40
C LEU A 34 8.76 20.02 6.25
N ASN A 35 9.23 20.60 7.36
CA ASN A 35 10.25 21.64 7.32
C ASN A 35 11.58 21.10 6.76
N ARG A 36 11.99 19.90 7.18
CA ARG A 36 13.18 19.20 6.65
C ARG A 36 13.07 18.94 5.16
N ASN A 37 11.99 18.28 4.72
CA ASN A 37 11.75 17.98 3.30
C ASN A 37 11.70 19.23 2.42
N MET A 38 11.08 20.33 2.89
CA MET A 38 11.06 21.58 2.14
C MET A 38 12.45 22.21 2.05
N ALA A 39 13.28 22.10 3.09
CA ALA A 39 14.65 22.60 3.07
C ALA A 39 15.54 21.80 2.11
N GLU A 40 15.47 20.46 2.16
CA GLU A 40 16.21 19.55 1.27
C GLU A 40 15.87 19.79 -0.21
N ARG A 41 14.61 20.12 -0.51
CA ARG A 41 14.16 20.44 -1.88
C ARG A 41 14.42 21.89 -2.30
N GLY A 42 15.13 22.67 -1.47
CA GLY A 42 15.44 24.08 -1.76
C GLY A 42 14.21 25.01 -1.74
N ILE A 43 13.11 24.61 -1.10
CA ILE A 43 11.86 25.37 -1.06
C ILE A 43 11.91 26.39 0.08
N THR A 44 12.49 27.55 -0.21
CA THR A 44 12.65 28.67 0.75
C THR A 44 11.53 29.71 0.64
N ASN A 45 10.93 29.89 -0.54
CA ASN A 45 9.92 30.91 -0.81
C ASN A 45 8.68 30.79 0.13
N PRO A 46 8.33 31.83 0.90
CA PRO A 46 7.22 31.80 1.86
C PRO A 46 5.85 31.42 1.26
N SER A 47 5.54 31.94 0.08
CA SER A 47 4.26 31.66 -0.61
C SER A 47 4.16 30.20 -1.04
N LYS A 48 5.26 29.61 -1.54
CA LYS A 48 5.32 28.18 -1.88
C LYS A 48 5.14 27.31 -0.63
N ARG A 49 5.80 27.67 0.48
CA ARG A 49 5.69 26.94 1.76
C ARG A 49 4.26 27.01 2.32
N LEU A 50 3.60 28.17 2.24
CA LEU A 50 2.20 28.32 2.66
C LEU A 50 1.26 27.48 1.80
N ALA A 51 1.46 27.46 0.47
CA ALA A 51 0.68 26.64 -0.44
C ALA A 51 0.82 25.14 -0.12
N ILE A 52 2.03 24.66 0.15
CA ILE A 52 2.29 23.27 0.56
C ILE A 52 1.57 22.97 1.88
N ARG A 53 1.68 23.84 2.89
CA ARG A 53 0.99 23.67 4.18
C ARG A 53 -0.53 23.64 4.03
N ARG A 54 -1.10 24.51 3.19
CA ARG A 54 -2.55 24.51 2.89
C ARG A 54 -2.97 23.20 2.21
N ARG A 55 -2.23 22.75 1.20
CA ARG A 55 -2.48 21.49 0.48
C ARG A 55 -2.38 20.26 1.41
N MET A 56 -1.39 20.25 2.30
CA MET A 56 -1.22 19.21 3.32
C MET A 56 -2.42 19.17 4.27
N LYS A 57 -2.81 20.31 4.85
CA LYS A 57 -3.96 20.40 5.78
C LYS A 57 -5.26 19.94 5.12
N HIS A 58 -5.47 20.30 3.86
CA HIS A 58 -6.63 19.84 3.09
C HIS A 58 -6.63 18.32 2.88
N SER A 59 -5.47 17.73 2.60
CA SER A 59 -5.34 16.27 2.35
C SER A 59 -5.47 15.43 3.63
N TYR A 60 -5.29 16.03 4.81
CA TYR A 60 -5.56 15.39 6.10
C TYR A 60 -7.04 15.30 6.43
N VAL A 61 -7.78 16.40 6.19
CA VAL A 61 -9.23 16.45 6.45
C VAL A 61 -9.99 15.57 5.45
N ASN A 62 -9.50 15.49 4.21
CA ASN A 62 -10.06 14.66 3.15
C ASN A 62 -8.98 13.69 2.67
N PRO A 63 -8.77 12.55 3.36
CA PRO A 63 -7.85 11.52 2.90
C PRO A 63 -8.32 11.03 1.54
N ARG A 64 -7.43 11.12 0.56
CA ARG A 64 -7.69 10.70 -0.82
C ARG A 64 -7.17 9.29 -1.07
N PRO A 65 -7.77 8.53 -2.01
CA PRO A 65 -7.15 7.32 -2.54
C PRO A 65 -5.71 7.60 -2.98
N ILE A 66 -4.83 6.58 -2.83
CA ILE A 66 -3.42 6.66 -3.28
C ILE A 66 -3.30 7.13 -4.73
N GLU A 67 -4.28 6.78 -5.56
CA GLU A 67 -4.35 7.12 -6.97
C GLU A 67 -4.29 8.64 -7.21
N GLU A 68 -5.12 9.40 -6.49
CA GLU A 68 -5.21 10.86 -6.62
C GLU A 68 -3.98 11.63 -6.07
N LEU A 69 -3.07 10.93 -5.37
CA LEU A 69 -1.86 11.52 -4.82
C LEU A 69 -0.69 11.52 -5.82
N GLY A 70 -0.93 11.09 -7.07
CA GLY A 70 0.08 11.02 -8.12
C GLY A 70 0.99 9.80 -8.03
N PHE A 71 0.68 8.85 -7.13
CA PHE A 71 1.34 7.55 -7.08
C PHE A 71 0.91 6.63 -8.22
N ASP A 72 -0.21 6.93 -8.90
CA ASP A 72 -0.67 6.19 -10.07
C ASP A 72 0.41 5.96 -11.10
N LYS A 73 1.23 6.97 -11.38
CA LYS A 73 2.28 6.85 -12.37
C LYS A 73 3.36 5.85 -11.96
N VAL A 74 3.67 5.78 -10.67
CA VAL A 74 4.64 4.83 -10.10
C VAL A 74 4.02 3.44 -10.03
N LEU A 75 2.80 3.31 -9.52
CA LEU A 75 2.12 2.03 -9.37
C LEU A 75 1.81 1.36 -10.72
N ARG A 76 1.57 2.14 -11.78
CA ARG A 76 1.43 1.62 -13.15
C ARG A 76 2.74 1.09 -13.74
N GLN A 77 3.88 1.47 -13.17
CA GLN A 77 5.19 0.97 -13.57
C GLN A 77 5.60 -0.30 -12.82
N ILE A 78 4.91 -0.62 -11.72
CA ILE A 78 5.21 -1.80 -10.91
C ILE A 78 4.43 -3.00 -11.46
N GLY A 79 5.16 -4.05 -11.83
CA GLY A 79 4.61 -5.37 -12.12
C GLY A 79 4.50 -6.19 -10.84
N ILE A 80 3.36 -6.85 -10.64
CA ILE A 80 3.17 -7.82 -9.56
C ILE A 80 2.88 -9.18 -10.20
N TYR A 81 3.70 -10.16 -9.87
CA TYR A 81 3.46 -11.55 -10.25
C TYR A 81 3.14 -12.36 -8.99
N SER A 82 1.87 -12.78 -8.87
CA SER A 82 1.35 -13.53 -7.74
C SER A 82 1.42 -15.03 -7.99
N MET A 83 1.91 -15.76 -6.99
CA MET A 83 2.08 -17.22 -7.00
C MET A 83 1.55 -17.81 -5.70
N THR A 84 1.28 -19.11 -5.70
CA THR A 84 0.85 -19.86 -4.50
C THR A 84 1.93 -20.85 -4.09
N ALA A 85 2.05 -21.08 -2.77
CA ALA A 85 2.82 -22.20 -2.23
C ALA A 85 2.03 -23.52 -2.18
N ASP A 86 0.73 -23.50 -2.51
CA ASP A 86 -0.15 -24.67 -2.50
C ASP A 86 -0.80 -24.90 -3.87
N PRO A 87 -0.20 -25.73 -4.73
CA PRO A 87 -0.74 -26.02 -6.05
C PRO A 87 -2.01 -26.89 -5.99
N ALA A 88 -2.39 -27.44 -4.83
CA ALA A 88 -3.56 -28.32 -4.67
C ALA A 88 -4.79 -27.59 -4.10
N SER A 89 -4.67 -26.30 -3.79
CA SER A 89 -5.76 -25.50 -3.22
C SER A 89 -7.01 -25.50 -4.11
N LEU A 90 -8.05 -26.22 -3.69
CA LEU A 90 -9.30 -26.34 -4.45
C LEU A 90 -9.94 -24.98 -4.74
N LEU A 91 -9.87 -24.05 -3.79
CA LEU A 91 -10.39 -22.70 -3.97
C LEU A 91 -9.62 -21.92 -5.04
N MET A 92 -8.29 -22.05 -5.10
CA MET A 92 -7.49 -21.46 -6.17
C MET A 92 -7.89 -22.01 -7.55
N TRP A 93 -8.09 -23.33 -7.63
CA TRP A 93 -8.57 -23.99 -8.85
C TRP A 93 -10.00 -23.58 -9.24
N SER A 94 -10.87 -23.24 -8.28
CA SER A 94 -12.19 -22.66 -8.57
C SER A 94 -12.11 -21.23 -9.09
N HIS A 95 -11.19 -20.41 -8.56
CA HIS A 95 -11.13 -18.97 -8.84
C HIS A 95 -10.28 -18.58 -10.05
N TYR A 96 -9.13 -19.24 -10.24
CA TYR A 96 -8.11 -18.83 -11.19
C TYR A 96 -7.90 -19.81 -12.34
N ALA A 97 -8.52 -20.99 -12.28
CA ALA A 97 -8.52 -21.96 -13.37
C ALA A 97 -9.91 -22.04 -14.04
N ASP A 98 -10.05 -22.84 -15.09
CA ASP A 98 -11.34 -23.08 -15.76
C ASP A 98 -12.18 -24.07 -14.93
N ALA A 99 -12.65 -23.60 -13.76
CA ALA A 99 -13.44 -24.38 -12.81
C ALA A 99 -12.83 -25.77 -12.52
N HIS A 100 -11.63 -25.79 -11.95
CA HIS A 100 -10.84 -27.00 -11.66
C HIS A 100 -10.21 -27.71 -12.87
N LYS A 101 -10.14 -27.05 -14.03
CA LYS A 101 -9.41 -27.55 -15.21
C LYS A 101 -8.28 -26.60 -15.58
N GLY A 102 -7.11 -27.15 -15.87
CA GLY A 102 -5.94 -26.38 -16.28
C GLY A 102 -4.64 -27.06 -15.91
N ILE A 103 -3.58 -26.26 -15.90
CA ILE A 103 -2.23 -26.69 -15.52
C ILE A 103 -1.70 -25.76 -14.42
N CYS A 104 -0.88 -26.30 -13.53
CA CYS A 104 -0.09 -25.53 -12.58
C CYS A 104 1.38 -25.62 -12.98
N VAL A 105 2.05 -24.47 -13.10
CA VAL A 105 3.49 -24.42 -13.41
C VAL A 105 4.22 -24.14 -12.12
N GLU A 106 5.08 -25.08 -11.72
CA GLU A 106 5.91 -24.95 -10.53
C GLU A 106 7.26 -24.33 -10.89
N PHE A 107 7.75 -23.46 -10.00
CA PHE A 107 9.05 -22.81 -10.14
C PHE A 107 9.95 -23.16 -8.95
N SER A 108 11.24 -23.38 -9.23
CA SER A 108 12.23 -23.54 -8.17
C SER A 108 12.48 -22.20 -7.46
N THR A 109 12.27 -22.17 -6.15
CA THR A 109 12.44 -20.97 -5.31
C THR A 109 13.91 -20.58 -5.10
N GLY A 110 14.87 -21.47 -5.42
CA GLY A 110 16.30 -21.17 -5.33
C GLY A 110 16.84 -20.41 -6.55
N LEU A 111 16.05 -20.30 -7.62
CA LEU A 111 16.48 -19.70 -8.88
C LEU A 111 15.94 -18.27 -9.05
N TRP A 112 16.73 -17.45 -9.73
CA TRP A 112 16.28 -16.12 -10.15
C TRP A 112 15.17 -16.23 -11.21
N PRO A 113 14.12 -15.39 -11.17
CA PRO A 113 13.88 -14.32 -10.19
C PRO A 113 13.08 -14.76 -8.95
N PHE A 114 12.66 -16.02 -8.86
CA PHE A 114 11.73 -16.51 -7.83
C PHE A 114 12.32 -16.51 -6.42
N ASN A 115 13.65 -16.54 -6.30
CA ASN A 115 14.34 -16.34 -5.03
C ASN A 115 14.20 -14.92 -4.43
N LEU A 116 13.65 -13.96 -5.19
CA LEU A 116 13.35 -12.59 -4.76
C LEU A 116 11.86 -12.38 -4.40
N ALA A 117 11.04 -13.43 -4.43
CA ALA A 117 9.62 -13.33 -4.11
C ALA A 117 9.38 -13.04 -2.63
N TRP A 118 8.36 -12.23 -2.33
CA TRP A 118 7.97 -11.84 -0.98
C TRP A 118 6.66 -12.50 -0.59
N LYS A 119 6.61 -13.06 0.62
CA LYS A 119 5.38 -13.64 1.17
C LYS A 119 4.36 -12.55 1.48
N VAL A 120 3.10 -12.78 1.11
CA VAL A 120 1.99 -11.89 1.49
C VAL A 120 1.64 -12.09 2.96
N ILE A 121 1.38 -10.97 3.64
CA ILE A 121 0.95 -10.90 5.04
C ILE A 121 -0.58 -10.78 5.06
N TYR A 122 -1.23 -11.65 5.83
CA TYR A 122 -2.68 -11.62 6.00
C TYR A 122 -3.06 -10.90 7.29
N SER A 123 -3.92 -9.89 7.20
CA SER A 123 -4.30 -9.05 8.35
C SER A 123 -5.77 -8.67 8.31
N ASN A 124 -6.44 -8.76 9.48
CA ASN A 124 -7.81 -8.26 9.66
C ASN A 124 -7.88 -6.73 9.64
N GLU A 125 -6.76 -6.06 9.93
CA GLU A 125 -6.69 -4.61 9.93
C GLU A 125 -6.41 -4.10 8.52
N TYR A 126 -7.20 -3.13 8.06
CA TYR A 126 -6.97 -2.49 6.79
C TYR A 126 -5.64 -1.72 6.83
N PRO A 127 -4.70 -1.97 5.89
CA PRO A 127 -3.40 -1.32 5.93
C PRO A 127 -3.55 0.20 5.75
N VAL A 128 -2.79 0.94 6.56
CA VAL A 128 -2.70 2.40 6.47
C VAL A 128 -1.24 2.80 6.37
N VAL A 129 -0.90 3.49 5.27
CA VAL A 129 0.45 4.00 5.01
C VAL A 129 0.59 5.37 5.64
N ASP A 130 1.48 5.51 6.62
CA ASP A 130 1.83 6.78 7.26
C ASP A 130 3.05 7.40 6.57
N ARG A 131 2.87 8.51 5.86
CA ARG A 131 3.95 9.11 5.05
C ARG A 131 5.11 9.68 5.87
N VAL A 132 4.95 9.87 7.17
CA VAL A 132 5.94 10.49 8.04
C VAL A 132 6.72 9.42 8.78
N LYS A 133 6.02 8.41 9.26
CA LYS A 133 6.59 7.35 10.10
C LYS A 133 7.05 6.14 9.31
N ASP A 134 6.33 5.76 8.26
CA ASP A 134 6.66 4.56 7.52
C ASP A 134 7.90 4.80 6.64
N LYS A 135 8.84 3.86 6.71
CA LYS A 135 9.94 3.82 5.74
C LYS A 135 9.39 3.37 4.39
N ALA A 136 10.20 3.53 3.34
CA ALA A 136 9.83 3.10 1.98
C ALA A 136 9.42 1.62 1.94
N PHE A 137 10.16 0.75 2.64
CA PHE A 137 9.87 -0.68 2.71
C PHE A 137 8.54 -0.98 3.41
N ASP A 138 8.26 -0.32 4.55
CA ASP A 138 7.01 -0.50 5.29
C ASP A 138 5.81 -0.05 4.45
N SER A 139 5.97 1.06 3.72
CA SER A 139 4.95 1.56 2.79
C SER A 139 4.65 0.57 1.68
N ILE A 140 5.69 -0.08 1.11
CA ILE A 140 5.54 -1.12 0.09
C ILE A 140 4.84 -2.34 0.67
N ASN A 141 5.26 -2.83 1.85
CA ASN A 141 4.66 -4.01 2.47
C ASN A 141 3.16 -3.82 2.74
N LYS A 142 2.81 -2.68 3.34
CA LYS A 142 1.40 -2.31 3.60
C LYS A 142 0.60 -2.18 2.31
N SER A 143 1.22 -1.70 1.23
CA SER A 143 0.53 -1.44 -0.05
C SER A 143 0.40 -2.65 -0.95
N LEU A 144 1.44 -3.47 -1.06
CA LEU A 144 1.58 -4.49 -2.08
C LEU A 144 1.70 -5.89 -1.51
N LEU A 145 1.90 -6.07 -0.21
CA LEU A 145 2.10 -7.38 0.42
C LEU A 145 1.14 -7.64 1.58
N THR A 146 0.03 -6.90 1.69
CA THR A 146 -1.02 -7.14 2.70
C THR A 146 -2.32 -7.55 2.02
N LYS A 147 -2.99 -8.59 2.53
CA LYS A 147 -4.28 -9.07 2.04
C LYS A 147 -5.21 -9.44 3.21
N ALA A 148 -6.52 -9.47 2.95
CA ALA A 148 -7.49 -9.87 3.97
C ALA A 148 -7.38 -11.38 4.28
N PRO A 149 -7.64 -11.82 5.52
CA PRO A 149 -7.45 -13.23 5.91
C PRO A 149 -8.38 -14.20 5.20
N SER A 150 -9.49 -13.72 4.64
CA SER A 150 -10.37 -14.53 3.78
C SER A 150 -9.65 -15.11 2.55
N TRP A 151 -8.45 -14.62 2.20
CA TRP A 151 -7.62 -15.08 1.09
C TRP A 151 -6.37 -15.82 1.56
N GLU A 152 -6.26 -16.17 2.85
CA GLU A 152 -5.09 -16.85 3.40
C GLU A 152 -4.82 -18.21 2.76
N TYR A 153 -5.88 -18.88 2.29
CA TYR A 153 -5.78 -20.16 1.56
C TYR A 153 -4.96 -20.06 0.27
N GLU A 154 -4.73 -18.87 -0.27
CA GLU A 154 -3.89 -18.70 -1.46
C GLU A 154 -2.41 -18.95 -1.16
N GLN A 155 -1.97 -18.83 0.11
CA GLN A 155 -0.57 -18.92 0.52
C GLN A 155 0.35 -18.11 -0.43
N GLU A 156 -0.02 -16.85 -0.64
CA GLU A 156 0.45 -16.04 -1.77
C GLU A 156 1.89 -15.54 -1.57
N TRP A 157 2.67 -15.61 -2.65
CA TRP A 157 3.99 -15.01 -2.79
C TRP A 157 3.99 -14.09 -4.00
N ARG A 158 4.61 -12.91 -3.88
CA ARG A 158 4.64 -11.89 -4.94
C ARG A 158 6.06 -11.56 -5.35
N LEU A 159 6.33 -11.63 -6.65
CA LEU A 159 7.49 -10.98 -7.26
C LEU A 159 7.09 -9.55 -7.66
N ILE A 160 7.90 -8.57 -7.27
CA ILE A 160 7.69 -7.15 -7.53
C ILE A 160 8.78 -6.69 -8.50
N MET A 161 8.41 -6.24 -9.70
CA MET A 161 9.32 -5.84 -10.78
C MET A 161 9.06 -4.41 -11.24
#